data_AF-A0A949Q905-F1
#
_entry.id   AF-A0A949Q905-F1
#
_cell.length_a   1.000
_cell.length_b   1.000
_cell.length_c   1.000
_cell.angle_alpha   90.00
_cell.angle_beta   90.00
_cell.angle_gamma   90.00
#
_symmetry.space_group_name_H-M   'P 1'
#
loop_
_entity.id
_entity.type
_entity.pdbx_description
1 polymer ?
#
loop_
_entity_poly.entity_id
_entity_poly.type
_entity_poly.pdbx_seq_one_letter_code
_entity_poly.pdbx_strand_id
1 'polypeptide(L)'
;ITDRMLGSTELMSRMCNKLWLERGKVSEDGLVSVDTTSCTGMCDQGPAILINGRALTQLSADRIDRICELIRSETPLGEWPRDYFVVEDNIRRRDAQLGSEWPAGDAIVAVIARGPEAMLAEMKLSNLRGRGGAGFTTAIKWESARNAECQGEHPMRYVICNADEGEPGTFKDRVLLSSYADLVFDGMTVAAYTIGAALGLLYLRGEYAYLLPALKANLDRRRRGGLLGTAVGGQVGFDFDIEIHLGAGAYVCGEETALIESLEGKRGVPRIRPPFPVTHGYLGQPTVVNNVETLCKAAMIAQKGGAWFAGLGTKQSTGTKLLSISGDVEKPGIYEYPFGVSVAQVLNDCGAGNAQAVQVSGASGVCLATHE
;
A
#
# COMPACT_ATOMS: atom_id res chain seq x y z
N ILE A 1 0.11 2.20 18.67
CA ILE A 1 -0.14 1.33 19.84
C ILE A 1 1.07 0.44 20.05
N THR A 2 1.43 -0.38 19.06
CA THR A 2 2.62 -1.26 19.07
C THR A 2 3.90 -0.53 19.51
N ASP A 3 4.24 0.60 18.90
CA ASP A 3 5.42 1.38 19.30
C ASP A 3 5.38 1.85 20.76
N ARG A 4 4.20 2.18 21.29
CA ARG A 4 4.04 2.57 22.70
C ARG A 4 4.26 1.37 23.63
N MET A 5 3.77 0.20 23.26
CA MET A 5 4.03 -1.06 23.99
C MET A 5 5.52 -1.40 24.01
N LEU A 6 6.25 -0.99 22.96
CA LEU A 6 7.70 -1.15 22.84
C LEU A 6 8.51 0.02 23.45
N GLY A 7 7.87 0.93 24.19
CA GLY A 7 8.57 1.99 24.95
C GLY A 7 8.92 3.25 24.14
N SER A 8 8.17 3.56 23.07
CA SER A 8 8.45 4.75 22.26
C SER A 8 8.33 6.08 23.01
N THR A 9 7.50 6.15 24.05
CA THR A 9 7.32 7.35 24.87
C THR A 9 8.59 7.68 25.65
N GLU A 10 9.21 6.67 26.24
CA GLU A 10 10.47 6.76 26.99
C GLU A 10 11.62 7.11 26.04
N LEU A 11 11.68 6.49 24.86
CA LEU A 11 12.68 6.81 23.84
C LEU A 11 12.56 8.25 23.31
N MET A 12 11.33 8.72 23.07
CA MET A 12 11.09 10.11 22.67
C MET A 12 11.50 11.08 23.78
N SER A 13 11.16 10.78 25.04
CA SER A 13 11.53 11.61 26.19
C SER A 13 13.05 11.69 26.34
N ARG A 14 13.75 10.57 26.14
CA ARG A 14 15.21 10.52 26.09
C ARG A 14 15.78 11.39 24.96
N MET A 15 15.21 11.31 23.76
CA MET A 15 15.63 12.10 22.61
C MET A 15 15.46 13.61 22.88
N CYS A 16 14.28 14.05 23.35
CA CYS A 16 14.03 15.44 23.70
C CYS A 16 15.02 15.95 24.76
N ASN A 17 15.27 15.17 25.82
CA ASN A 17 16.23 15.54 26.86
C ASN A 17 17.66 15.68 26.33
N LYS A 18 18.09 14.80 25.41
CA LYS A 18 19.44 14.84 24.81
C LYS A 18 19.63 15.95 23.77
N LEU A 19 18.53 16.43 23.18
CA LEU A 19 18.53 17.53 22.22
C LEU A 19 18.10 18.86 22.86
N TRP A 20 17.95 18.90 24.20
CA TRP A 20 17.56 20.08 24.97
C TRP A 20 16.33 20.82 24.40
N LEU A 21 15.31 20.07 24.01
CA LEU A 21 14.09 20.63 23.43
C LEU A 21 12.83 20.13 24.11
N GLU A 22 11.77 20.93 24.03
CA GLU A 22 10.41 20.52 24.37
C GLU A 22 9.74 19.88 23.14
N ARG A 23 9.01 18.79 23.35
CA ARG A 23 8.26 18.13 22.27
C ARG A 23 7.34 19.12 21.55
N GLY A 24 7.35 19.09 20.22
CA GLY A 24 6.53 19.96 19.37
C GLY A 24 7.08 21.37 19.19
N LYS A 25 8.22 21.70 19.83
CA LYS A 25 8.95 22.96 19.62
C LYS A 25 10.25 22.69 18.87
N VAL A 26 10.67 23.69 18.11
CA VAL A 26 12.02 23.71 17.54
C VAL A 26 13.00 24.02 18.67
N SER A 27 14.15 23.34 18.66
CA SER A 27 15.30 23.63 19.53
C SER A 27 15.75 25.08 19.40
N GLU A 28 16.38 25.62 20.45
CA GLU A 28 16.80 27.04 20.49
C GLU A 28 17.79 27.42 19.38
N ASP A 29 18.62 26.46 18.96
CA ASP A 29 19.57 26.60 17.84
C ASP A 29 18.90 26.50 16.45
N GLY A 30 17.61 26.18 16.40
CA GLY A 30 16.85 26.04 15.16
C GLY A 30 17.10 24.73 14.39
N LEU A 31 17.85 23.78 14.96
CA LEU A 31 18.32 22.60 14.21
C LEU A 31 17.26 21.51 14.04
N VAL A 32 16.46 21.25 15.09
CA VAL A 32 15.60 20.07 15.14
C VAL A 32 14.32 20.30 15.94
N SER A 33 13.24 19.65 15.54
CA SER A 33 12.03 19.45 16.35
C SER A 33 11.72 17.96 16.46
N VAL A 34 11.10 17.56 17.56
CA VAL A 34 10.65 16.18 17.78
C VAL A 34 9.18 16.21 18.15
N ASP A 35 8.38 15.44 17.42
CA ASP A 35 6.96 15.28 17.71
C ASP A 35 6.48 13.88 17.30
N THR A 36 5.23 13.60 17.62
CA THR A 36 4.52 12.37 17.30
C THR A 36 3.83 12.47 15.94
N THR A 37 3.70 11.33 15.28
CA THR A 37 2.81 11.14 14.14
C THR A 37 1.98 9.86 14.35
N SER A 38 0.99 9.65 13.49
CA SER A 38 0.20 8.43 13.44
C SER A 38 1.06 7.22 13.03
N CYS A 39 0.45 6.03 12.96
CA CYS A 39 1.15 4.81 12.54
C CYS A 39 1.91 5.01 11.22
N THR A 40 3.22 4.80 11.22
CA THR A 40 4.11 4.99 10.06
C THR A 40 4.24 3.75 9.18
N GLY A 41 3.43 2.71 9.44
CA GLY A 41 3.50 1.44 8.72
C GLY A 41 4.72 0.60 9.08
N MET A 42 5.23 0.72 10.32
CA MET A 42 6.43 0.02 10.82
C MET A 42 6.14 -0.90 12.01
N CYS A 43 4.88 -1.31 12.19
CA CYS A 43 4.45 -2.02 13.39
C CYS A 43 5.12 -3.38 13.61
N ASP A 44 5.68 -3.99 12.57
CA ASP A 44 6.45 -5.23 12.64
C ASP A 44 7.91 -5.05 13.09
N GLN A 45 8.39 -3.81 13.15
CA GLN A 45 9.79 -3.47 13.41
C GLN A 45 9.92 -2.16 14.20
N GLY A 46 8.95 -1.91 15.08
CA GLY A 46 8.97 -0.77 16.00
C GLY A 46 9.95 -0.97 17.19
N PRO A 47 10.10 0.04 18.06
CA PRO A 47 9.64 1.42 17.86
C PRO A 47 10.33 2.06 16.66
N ALA A 48 9.61 2.90 15.92
CA ALA A 48 10.13 3.55 14.72
C ALA A 48 10.00 5.09 14.80
N ILE A 49 10.80 5.78 13.99
CA ILE A 49 10.77 7.25 13.84
C ILE A 49 10.94 7.61 12.36
N LEU A 50 10.37 8.75 11.97
CA LEU A 50 10.65 9.41 10.70
C LEU A 50 11.56 10.60 10.95
N ILE A 51 12.71 10.65 10.27
CA ILE A 51 13.60 11.81 10.29
C ILE A 51 13.65 12.37 8.87
N ASN A 52 13.09 13.57 8.68
CA ASN A 52 12.95 14.23 7.38
C ASN A 52 12.35 13.29 6.30
N GLY A 53 11.32 12.53 6.67
CA GLY A 53 10.63 11.58 5.78
C GLY A 53 11.34 10.23 5.57
N ARG A 54 12.51 10.00 6.19
CA ARG A 54 13.23 8.71 6.14
C ARG A 54 12.87 7.87 7.37
N ALA A 55 12.54 6.61 7.15
CA ALA A 55 12.20 5.68 8.22
C ALA A 55 13.44 5.11 8.89
N LEU A 56 13.43 5.12 10.23
CA LEU A 56 14.36 4.38 11.07
C LEU A 56 13.52 3.48 12.00
N THR A 57 13.85 2.20 12.01
CA THR A 57 13.12 1.12 12.71
C THR A 57 13.91 0.63 13.91
N GLN A 58 13.36 -0.29 14.71
CA GLN A 58 14.08 -0.97 15.80
C GLN A 58 14.89 -0.02 16.71
N LEU A 59 14.24 1.05 17.18
CA LEU A 59 14.89 2.03 18.04
C LEU A 59 15.18 1.43 19.41
N SER A 60 16.37 1.77 19.93
CA SER A 60 16.81 1.45 21.29
C SER A 60 17.37 2.71 21.94
N ALA A 61 17.58 2.68 23.26
CA ALA A 61 18.19 3.80 23.98
C ALA A 61 19.57 4.18 23.40
N ASP A 62 20.40 3.20 23.06
CA ASP A 62 21.72 3.41 22.45
C ASP A 62 21.62 3.99 21.04
N ARG A 63 20.65 3.53 20.24
CA ARG A 63 20.44 4.06 18.89
C ARG A 63 19.95 5.50 18.92
N ILE A 64 19.04 5.83 19.86
CA ILE A 64 18.61 7.22 20.10
C ILE A 64 19.81 8.09 20.47
N ASP A 65 20.70 7.61 21.34
CA ASP A 65 21.89 8.37 21.74
C ASP A 65 22.79 8.72 20.56
N ARG A 66 23.10 7.74 19.72
CA ARG A 66 23.91 7.93 18.52
C ARG A 66 23.23 8.86 17.51
N ILE A 67 21.91 8.74 17.34
CA ILE A 67 21.13 9.66 16.51
C ILE A 67 21.25 11.10 17.04
N CYS A 68 21.12 11.31 18.35
CA CYS A 68 21.27 12.64 18.94
C CYS A 68 22.70 13.20 18.77
N GLU A 69 23.74 12.36 18.78
CA GLU A 69 25.11 12.77 18.46
C GLU A 69 25.26 13.21 17.00
N LEU A 70 24.67 12.47 16.05
CA LEU A 70 24.67 12.84 14.64
C LEU A 70 23.93 14.16 14.39
N ILE A 71 22.81 14.40 15.08
CA ILE A 71 22.05 15.65 14.99
C ILE A 71 22.87 16.82 15.54
N ARG A 72 23.44 16.69 16.75
CA ARG A 72 24.22 17.77 17.39
C ARG A 72 25.55 18.08 16.70
N SER A 73 26.08 17.12 15.94
CA SER A 73 27.25 17.33 15.08
C SER A 73 26.87 17.84 13.69
N GLU A 74 25.58 18.11 13.44
CA GLU A 74 25.05 18.55 12.16
C GLU A 74 25.45 17.62 11.00
N THR A 75 25.65 16.34 11.29
CA THR A 75 26.06 15.37 10.27
C THR A 75 24.93 15.23 9.24
N PRO A 76 25.19 15.48 7.94
CA PRO A 76 24.16 15.35 6.92
C PRO A 76 23.55 13.95 6.89
N LEU A 77 22.22 13.84 6.74
CA LEU A 77 21.50 12.56 6.72
C LEU A 77 22.05 11.53 5.71
N GLY A 78 22.67 12.00 4.62
CA GLY A 78 23.29 11.14 3.61
C GLY A 78 24.55 10.42 4.11
N GLU A 79 25.19 10.93 5.16
CA GLU A 79 26.41 10.40 5.78
C GLU A 79 26.13 9.52 7.00
N TRP A 80 24.86 9.43 7.43
CA TRP A 80 24.47 8.55 8.52
C TRP A 80 24.67 7.08 8.14
N PRO A 81 24.87 6.18 9.13
CA PRO A 81 25.01 4.75 8.87
C PRO A 81 23.83 4.21 8.03
N ARG A 82 24.13 3.52 6.92
CA ARG A 82 23.11 3.08 5.96
C ARG A 82 22.15 2.05 6.55
N ASP A 83 22.65 1.22 7.46
CA ASP A 83 21.89 0.23 8.24
C ASP A 83 20.77 0.88 9.06
N TYR A 84 20.86 2.18 9.37
CA TYR A 84 19.80 2.87 10.11
C TYR A 84 18.51 3.00 9.31
N PHE A 85 18.59 2.95 7.98
CA PHE A 85 17.46 3.19 7.07
C PHE A 85 16.95 1.90 6.43
N VAL A 86 17.43 0.74 6.89
CA VAL A 86 16.95 -0.55 6.39
C VAL A 86 15.57 -0.83 6.98
N VAL A 87 14.61 -1.05 6.09
CA VAL A 87 13.24 -1.44 6.38
C VAL A 87 13.09 -2.87 5.87
N GLU A 88 12.88 -3.81 6.78
CA GLU A 88 12.74 -5.22 6.42
C GLU A 88 11.31 -5.52 5.96
N ASP A 89 11.16 -6.46 5.03
CA ASP A 89 9.83 -6.92 4.60
C ASP A 89 9.19 -7.88 5.60
N ASN A 90 10.01 -8.57 6.40
CA ASN A 90 9.57 -9.55 7.40
C ASN A 90 8.52 -10.54 6.89
N ILE A 91 8.71 -11.11 5.69
CA ILE A 91 7.77 -12.13 5.17
C ILE A 91 7.99 -13.43 5.95
N ARG A 92 6.99 -13.83 6.73
CA ARG A 92 7.02 -15.02 7.60
C ARG A 92 6.32 -16.23 7.00
N ARG A 93 5.29 -16.01 6.18
CA ARG A 93 4.58 -17.07 5.46
C ARG A 93 4.30 -16.65 4.02
N ARG A 94 4.70 -17.52 3.08
CA ARG A 94 4.49 -17.37 1.64
C ARG A 94 3.43 -18.37 1.17
N ASP A 95 2.63 -17.96 0.18
CA ASP A 95 1.68 -18.82 -0.51
C ASP A 95 1.65 -18.45 -2.01
N ALA A 96 0.49 -18.55 -2.68
CA ALA A 96 0.34 -18.31 -4.11
C ALA A 96 0.95 -16.99 -4.63
N GLN A 97 0.82 -15.87 -3.91
CA GLN A 97 1.36 -14.58 -4.34
C GLN A 97 2.84 -14.43 -3.99
N LEU A 98 3.19 -14.53 -2.71
CA LEU A 98 4.56 -14.24 -2.22
C LEU A 98 5.53 -15.39 -2.47
N GLY A 99 5.03 -16.60 -2.72
CA GLY A 99 5.83 -17.80 -3.02
C GLY A 99 6.08 -18.03 -4.50
N SER A 100 5.51 -17.20 -5.38
CA SER A 100 5.70 -17.30 -6.82
C SER A 100 6.55 -16.14 -7.35
N GLU A 101 7.22 -16.38 -8.47
CA GLU A 101 7.86 -15.32 -9.25
C GLU A 101 6.85 -14.70 -10.22
N TRP A 102 6.92 -13.37 -10.34
CA TRP A 102 6.07 -12.60 -11.24
C TRP A 102 6.95 -11.67 -12.07
N PRO A 103 7.51 -12.16 -13.18
CA PRO A 103 8.36 -11.35 -14.05
C PRO A 103 7.61 -10.12 -14.57
N ALA A 104 8.30 -8.99 -14.63
CA ALA A 104 7.73 -7.73 -15.06
C ALA A 104 7.23 -7.82 -16.52
N GLY A 105 5.96 -7.50 -16.75
CA GLY A 105 5.36 -7.49 -18.09
C GLY A 105 4.62 -8.78 -18.46
N ASP A 106 4.78 -9.89 -17.73
CA ASP A 106 4.09 -11.14 -18.04
C ASP A 106 2.56 -10.98 -17.95
N ALA A 107 2.07 -10.19 -16.99
CA ALA A 107 0.64 -9.89 -16.91
C ALA A 107 0.15 -9.02 -18.08
N ILE A 108 1.02 -8.15 -18.60
CA ILE A 108 0.72 -7.28 -19.74
C ILE A 108 0.60 -8.11 -21.01
N VAL A 109 1.55 -9.02 -21.25
CA VAL A 109 1.47 -9.97 -22.38
C VAL A 109 0.19 -10.80 -22.29
N ALA A 110 -0.12 -11.32 -21.11
CA ALA A 110 -1.32 -12.13 -20.90
C ALA A 110 -2.62 -11.35 -21.13
N VAL A 111 -2.72 -10.10 -20.65
CA VAL A 111 -3.94 -9.29 -20.83
C VAL A 111 -4.14 -8.85 -22.28
N ILE A 112 -3.07 -8.51 -22.99
CA ILE A 112 -3.12 -8.15 -24.42
C ILE A 112 -3.63 -9.36 -25.23
N ALA A 113 -3.06 -10.55 -24.98
CA ALA A 113 -3.46 -11.77 -25.68
C ALA A 113 -4.93 -12.15 -25.46
N ARG A 114 -5.49 -11.83 -24.28
CA ARG A 114 -6.91 -12.10 -23.95
C ARG A 114 -7.86 -11.06 -24.54
N GLY A 115 -7.45 -9.80 -24.58
CA GLY A 115 -8.35 -8.68 -24.87
C GLY A 115 -9.16 -8.23 -23.64
N PRO A 116 -9.67 -6.99 -23.66
CA PRO A 116 -10.25 -6.36 -22.48
C PRO A 116 -11.58 -6.99 -22.03
N GLU A 117 -12.45 -7.42 -22.94
CA GLU A 117 -13.72 -8.09 -22.61
C GLU A 117 -13.48 -9.43 -21.92
N ALA A 118 -12.56 -10.24 -22.46
CA ALA A 118 -12.21 -11.53 -21.87
C ALA A 118 -11.51 -11.33 -20.53
N MET A 119 -10.65 -10.32 -20.39
CA MET A 119 -10.04 -10.00 -19.10
C MET A 119 -11.11 -9.62 -18.06
N LEU A 120 -12.10 -8.80 -18.42
CA LEU A 120 -13.20 -8.47 -17.52
C LEU A 120 -14.00 -9.72 -17.12
N ALA A 121 -14.21 -10.67 -18.03
CA ALA A 121 -14.85 -11.95 -17.74
C ALA A 121 -14.01 -12.80 -16.75
N GLU A 122 -12.69 -12.83 -16.90
CA GLU A 122 -11.78 -13.48 -15.95
C GLU A 122 -11.82 -12.81 -14.57
N MET A 123 -11.91 -11.49 -14.52
CA MET A 123 -12.10 -10.76 -13.26
C MET A 123 -13.44 -11.12 -12.59
N LYS A 124 -14.53 -11.26 -13.35
CA LYS A 124 -15.82 -11.72 -12.83
C LYS A 124 -15.72 -13.15 -12.30
N LEU A 125 -15.10 -14.05 -13.07
CA LEU A 125 -14.91 -15.46 -12.70
C LEU A 125 -14.05 -15.61 -11.44
N SER A 126 -13.03 -14.76 -11.27
CA SER A 126 -12.17 -14.77 -10.09
C SER A 126 -12.89 -14.45 -8.79
N ASN A 127 -14.04 -13.76 -8.86
CA ASN A 127 -14.74 -13.18 -7.71
C ASN A 127 -13.81 -12.30 -6.82
N LEU A 128 -12.82 -11.62 -7.40
CA LEU A 128 -11.90 -10.78 -6.64
C LEU A 128 -12.63 -9.63 -5.94
N ARG A 129 -12.55 -9.63 -4.62
CA ARG A 129 -13.01 -8.54 -3.76
C ARG A 129 -11.87 -7.59 -3.41
N GLY A 130 -12.17 -6.30 -3.31
CA GLY A 130 -11.20 -5.27 -2.93
C GLY A 130 -10.47 -5.60 -1.62
N ARG A 131 -9.16 -5.34 -1.58
CA ARG A 131 -8.26 -5.74 -0.48
C ARG A 131 -7.92 -4.62 0.50
N GLY A 132 -8.51 -3.44 0.31
CA GLY A 132 -8.43 -2.28 1.21
C GLY A 132 -9.51 -2.22 2.31
N GLY A 133 -10.20 -3.33 2.61
CA GLY A 133 -11.17 -3.40 3.73
C GLY A 133 -12.65 -3.47 3.30
N ALA A 134 -13.10 -2.59 2.39
CA ALA A 134 -14.52 -2.53 2.00
C ALA A 134 -15.05 -3.77 1.25
N GLY A 135 -14.17 -4.58 0.64
CA GLY A 135 -14.55 -5.85 0.02
C GLY A 135 -15.53 -5.73 -1.15
N PHE A 136 -15.59 -4.60 -1.86
CA PHE A 136 -16.44 -4.45 -3.05
C PHE A 136 -15.93 -5.32 -4.21
N THR A 137 -16.83 -5.83 -5.05
CA THR A 137 -16.49 -6.70 -6.19
C THR A 137 -15.73 -5.90 -7.25
N THR A 138 -14.49 -6.29 -7.52
CA THR A 138 -13.57 -5.54 -8.40
C THR A 138 -14.09 -5.49 -9.84
N ALA A 139 -14.61 -6.61 -10.34
CA ALA A 139 -15.12 -6.69 -11.71
C ALA A 139 -16.32 -5.75 -11.95
N ILE A 140 -17.22 -5.61 -10.98
CA ILE A 140 -18.35 -4.66 -11.07
C ILE A 140 -17.83 -3.23 -11.12
N LYS A 141 -16.84 -2.88 -10.28
CA LYS A 141 -16.22 -1.54 -10.29
C LYS A 141 -15.62 -1.23 -11.66
N TRP A 142 -14.89 -2.18 -12.24
CA TRP A 142 -14.23 -2.01 -13.55
C TRP A 142 -15.23 -1.95 -14.69
N GLU A 143 -16.26 -2.79 -14.69
CA GLU A 143 -17.33 -2.77 -15.68
C GLU A 143 -18.07 -1.43 -15.67
N SER A 144 -18.42 -0.91 -14.49
CA SER A 144 -19.06 0.40 -14.36
C SER A 144 -18.22 1.52 -14.94
N ALA A 145 -16.91 1.54 -14.67
CA ALA A 145 -16.02 2.57 -15.22
C ALA A 145 -15.80 2.42 -16.72
N ARG A 146 -15.67 1.19 -17.23
CA ARG A 146 -15.57 0.90 -18.67
C ARG A 146 -16.80 1.42 -19.42
N ASN A 147 -17.99 1.21 -18.86
CA ASN A 147 -19.26 1.55 -19.50
C ASN A 147 -19.67 3.03 -19.29
N ALA A 148 -19.07 3.73 -18.33
CA ALA A 148 -19.37 5.14 -18.09
C ALA A 148 -18.85 6.02 -19.23
N GLU A 149 -19.64 7.01 -19.64
CA GLU A 149 -19.24 7.99 -20.64
C GLU A 149 -18.15 8.92 -20.09
N CYS A 150 -17.11 9.14 -20.88
CA CYS A 150 -16.13 10.19 -20.59
C CYS A 150 -16.69 11.53 -21.08
N GLN A 151 -16.47 12.60 -20.32
CA GLN A 151 -17.07 13.91 -20.58
C GLN A 151 -15.98 14.98 -20.76
N GLY A 152 -16.33 16.14 -21.31
CA GLY A 152 -15.40 17.27 -21.44
C GLY A 152 -14.45 17.19 -22.65
N GLU A 153 -13.49 18.12 -22.70
CA GLU A 153 -12.62 18.36 -23.87
C GLU A 153 -11.53 17.29 -24.06
N HIS A 154 -11.11 16.64 -22.97
CA HIS A 154 -10.10 15.58 -22.97
C HIS A 154 -10.64 14.32 -22.27
N PRO A 155 -11.58 13.60 -22.90
CA PRO A 155 -12.25 12.44 -22.30
C PRO A 155 -11.25 11.30 -22.09
N MET A 156 -11.03 10.92 -20.84
CA MET A 156 -10.15 9.79 -20.51
C MET A 156 -10.55 9.14 -19.20
N ARG A 157 -10.29 7.84 -19.07
CA ARG A 157 -10.48 7.11 -17.81
C ARG A 157 -9.18 7.03 -17.04
N TYR A 158 -9.30 6.88 -15.72
CA TYR A 158 -8.15 6.82 -14.81
C TYR A 158 -8.15 5.55 -13.96
N VAL A 159 -6.94 5.08 -13.66
CA VAL A 159 -6.70 4.03 -12.65
C VAL A 159 -5.93 4.63 -11.49
N ILE A 160 -6.49 4.61 -10.29
CA ILE A 160 -5.78 5.05 -9.08
C ILE A 160 -5.42 3.84 -8.24
N CYS A 161 -4.12 3.72 -7.93
CA CYS A 161 -3.61 2.82 -6.92
C CYS A 161 -3.59 3.57 -5.58
N ASN A 162 -4.45 3.15 -4.65
CA ASN A 162 -4.48 3.67 -3.29
C ASN A 162 -3.41 2.96 -2.46
N ALA A 163 -2.30 3.67 -2.25
CA ALA A 163 -1.20 3.32 -1.35
C ALA A 163 -1.15 4.24 -0.11
N ASP A 164 -2.30 4.79 0.29
CA ASP A 164 -2.48 5.46 1.59
C ASP A 164 -2.84 4.42 2.66
N GLU A 165 -1.88 3.54 2.97
CA GLU A 165 -2.00 2.49 3.99
C GLU A 165 -1.98 3.09 5.40
N GLY A 166 -2.99 3.91 5.72
CA GLY A 166 -3.05 4.71 6.95
C GLY A 166 -3.62 3.96 8.17
N GLU A 167 -4.30 2.83 7.96
CA GLU A 167 -4.92 2.03 9.02
C GLU A 167 -3.85 1.50 9.99
N PRO A 168 -3.87 1.86 11.29
CA PRO A 168 -2.85 1.43 12.23
C PRO A 168 -2.68 -0.08 12.29
N GLY A 169 -1.43 -0.54 12.26
CA GLY A 169 -1.08 -1.97 12.24
C GLY A 169 -0.98 -2.58 10.85
N THR A 170 -1.33 -1.85 9.78
CA THR A 170 -1.18 -2.32 8.39
C THR A 170 0.15 -1.88 7.80
N PHE A 171 0.80 -2.80 7.09
CA PHE A 171 2.10 -2.61 6.41
C PHE A 171 2.31 -3.61 5.25
N LYS A 172 1.23 -4.23 4.75
CA LYS A 172 1.27 -5.19 3.63
C LYS A 172 1.59 -4.49 2.32
N ASP A 173 1.06 -3.28 2.14
CA ASP A 173 1.24 -2.51 0.91
C ASP A 173 2.65 -1.93 0.85
N ARG A 174 3.25 -1.58 2.00
CA ARG A 174 4.70 -1.29 2.12
C ARG A 174 5.55 -2.37 1.47
N VAL A 175 5.33 -3.63 1.84
CA VAL A 175 6.10 -4.78 1.33
C VAL A 175 5.87 -4.97 -0.17
N LEU A 176 4.62 -4.82 -0.62
CA LEU A 176 4.31 -4.91 -2.06
C LEU A 176 4.97 -3.80 -2.88
N LEU A 177 5.02 -2.58 -2.37
CA LEU A 177 5.67 -1.45 -3.05
C LEU A 177 7.20 -1.55 -2.99
N SER A 178 7.77 -2.12 -1.93
CA SER A 178 9.21 -2.29 -1.77
C SER A 178 9.75 -3.38 -2.70
N SER A 179 9.15 -4.58 -2.64
CA SER A 179 9.73 -5.79 -3.25
C SER A 179 8.93 -6.38 -4.40
N TYR A 180 7.68 -5.94 -4.61
CA TYR A 180 6.79 -6.45 -5.64
C TYR A 180 6.22 -5.33 -6.53
N ALA A 181 6.93 -4.20 -6.64
CA ALA A 181 6.47 -3.02 -7.38
C ALA A 181 6.10 -3.33 -8.84
N ASP A 182 6.86 -4.20 -9.51
CA ASP A 182 6.53 -4.63 -10.88
C ASP A 182 5.17 -5.33 -10.96
N LEU A 183 4.81 -6.16 -9.97
CA LEU A 183 3.51 -6.82 -9.91
C LEU A 183 2.37 -5.81 -9.66
N VAL A 184 2.62 -4.77 -8.84
CA VAL A 184 1.66 -3.67 -8.61
C VAL A 184 1.41 -2.93 -9.92
N PHE A 185 2.47 -2.53 -10.63
CA PHE A 185 2.37 -1.75 -11.87
C PHE A 185 1.86 -2.57 -13.06
N ASP A 186 2.18 -3.85 -13.13
CA ASP A 186 1.50 -4.80 -14.02
C ASP A 186 -0.01 -4.81 -13.74
N GLY A 187 -0.41 -4.85 -12.47
CA GLY A 187 -1.80 -4.80 -12.04
C GLY A 187 -2.53 -3.52 -12.46
N MET A 188 -1.88 -2.36 -12.30
CA MET A 188 -2.38 -1.08 -12.80
C MET A 188 -2.58 -1.09 -14.32
N THR A 189 -1.62 -1.67 -15.05
CA THR A 189 -1.65 -1.76 -16.51
C THR A 189 -2.77 -2.70 -16.99
N VAL A 190 -2.97 -3.84 -16.32
CA VAL A 190 -4.09 -4.75 -16.56
C VAL A 190 -5.43 -4.05 -16.36
N ALA A 191 -5.58 -3.30 -15.26
CA ALA A 191 -6.77 -2.51 -14.99
C ALA A 191 -7.02 -1.50 -16.11
N ALA A 192 -5.97 -0.77 -16.51
CA ALA A 192 -6.05 0.27 -17.52
C ALA A 192 -6.47 -0.27 -18.89
N TYR A 193 -5.86 -1.37 -19.34
CA TYR A 193 -6.25 -2.04 -20.57
C TYR A 193 -7.71 -2.50 -20.53
N THR A 194 -8.12 -3.08 -19.39
CA THR A 194 -9.47 -3.63 -19.22
C THR A 194 -10.55 -2.55 -19.25
N ILE A 195 -10.29 -1.37 -18.69
CA ILE A 195 -11.29 -0.28 -18.65
C ILE A 195 -11.11 0.76 -19.76
N GLY A 196 -9.99 0.77 -20.48
CA GLY A 196 -9.64 1.81 -21.45
C GLY A 196 -9.20 3.11 -20.77
N ALA A 197 -8.32 3.03 -19.78
CA ALA A 197 -7.68 4.18 -19.14
C ALA A 197 -6.31 4.47 -19.76
N ALA A 198 -5.95 5.75 -19.82
CA ALA A 198 -4.67 6.20 -20.39
C ALA A 198 -3.70 6.77 -19.34
N LEU A 199 -4.17 7.06 -18.12
CA LEU A 199 -3.31 7.50 -17.02
C LEU A 199 -3.63 6.77 -15.72
N GLY A 200 -2.55 6.33 -15.06
CA GLY A 200 -2.54 5.75 -13.74
C GLY A 200 -1.95 6.70 -12.71
N LEU A 201 -2.48 6.71 -11.50
CA LEU A 201 -1.94 7.49 -10.38
C LEU A 201 -1.67 6.56 -9.19
N LEU A 202 -0.43 6.46 -8.74
CA LEU A 202 -0.10 5.87 -7.45
C LEU A 202 -0.14 6.97 -6.39
N TYR A 203 -1.15 6.94 -5.52
CA TYR A 203 -1.22 7.83 -4.36
C TYR A 203 -0.44 7.20 -3.20
N LEU A 204 0.80 7.65 -2.99
CA LEU A 204 1.72 7.14 -1.99
C LEU A 204 1.66 8.00 -0.73
N ARG A 205 1.39 7.42 0.44
CA ARG A 205 1.43 8.17 1.70
C ARG A 205 2.79 8.81 1.98
N GLY A 206 2.78 9.95 2.68
CA GLY A 206 3.99 10.73 2.99
C GLY A 206 5.01 9.95 3.81
N GLU A 207 4.57 9.05 4.69
CA GLU A 207 5.42 8.22 5.53
C GLU A 207 6.22 7.18 4.72
N TYR A 208 5.79 6.88 3.49
CA TYR A 208 6.49 6.01 2.56
C TYR A 208 7.33 6.79 1.52
N ALA A 209 7.59 8.08 1.76
CA ALA A 209 8.42 8.91 0.87
C ALA A 209 9.80 8.30 0.59
N TYR A 210 10.35 7.52 1.53
CA TYR A 210 11.63 6.81 1.34
C TYR A 210 11.59 5.75 0.20
N LEU A 211 10.41 5.25 -0.17
CA LEU A 211 10.23 4.33 -1.32
C LEU A 211 10.18 5.06 -2.66
N LEU A 212 9.91 6.38 -2.67
CA LEU A 212 9.68 7.16 -3.88
C LEU A 212 10.82 7.06 -4.92
N PRO A 213 12.11 7.16 -4.55
CA PRO A 213 13.20 7.05 -5.52
C PRO A 213 13.22 5.69 -6.23
N ALA A 214 13.02 4.60 -5.49
CA ALA A 214 13.01 3.24 -6.03
C ALA A 214 11.80 3.00 -6.94
N LEU A 215 10.62 3.49 -6.54
CA LEU A 215 9.40 3.41 -7.35
C LEU A 215 9.51 4.22 -8.65
N LYS A 216 10.07 5.44 -8.60
CA LYS A 216 10.35 6.24 -9.81
C LYS A 216 11.32 5.52 -10.75
N ALA A 217 12.42 4.99 -10.22
CA ALA A 217 13.38 4.22 -11.01
C ALA A 217 12.75 2.95 -11.64
N ASN A 218 11.82 2.31 -10.94
CA ASN A 218 11.03 1.19 -11.46
C ASN A 218 10.15 1.64 -12.65
N LEU A 219 9.36 2.71 -12.50
CA LEU A 219 8.54 3.26 -13.58
C LEU A 219 9.38 3.65 -14.80
N ASP A 220 10.52 4.30 -14.61
CA ASP A 220 11.41 4.68 -15.70
C ASP A 220 12.00 3.46 -16.42
N ARG A 221 12.34 2.39 -15.69
CA ARG A 221 12.77 1.12 -16.30
C ARG A 221 11.64 0.52 -17.13
N ARG A 222 10.41 0.54 -16.63
CA ARG A 222 9.23 0.02 -17.33
C ARG A 222 8.92 0.79 -18.61
N ARG A 223 8.99 2.12 -18.58
CA ARG A 223 8.88 2.98 -19.77
C ARG A 223 9.94 2.63 -20.82
N ARG A 224 11.22 2.52 -20.42
CA ARG A 224 12.30 2.10 -21.34
C ARG A 224 12.09 0.70 -21.92
N GLY A 225 11.45 -0.19 -21.16
CA GLY A 225 11.09 -1.54 -21.60
C GLY A 225 9.80 -1.63 -22.42
N GLY A 226 9.12 -0.51 -22.73
CA GLY A 226 7.84 -0.52 -23.45
C GLY A 226 6.68 -1.11 -22.64
N LEU A 227 6.80 -1.19 -21.31
CA LEU A 227 5.75 -1.68 -20.41
C LEU A 227 4.84 -0.55 -19.88
N LEU A 228 5.17 0.71 -20.19
CA LEU A 228 4.40 1.93 -19.92
C LEU A 228 4.71 2.95 -21.03
N GLY A 229 3.84 3.95 -21.18
CA GLY A 229 3.92 4.97 -22.23
C GLY A 229 3.05 4.60 -23.43
N THR A 230 3.56 4.82 -24.63
CA THR A 230 2.84 4.56 -25.88
C THR A 230 3.02 3.11 -26.36
N ALA A 231 1.98 2.51 -26.93
CA ALA A 231 1.97 1.16 -27.46
C ALA A 231 2.52 0.11 -26.46
N VAL A 232 1.97 0.11 -25.26
CA VAL A 232 2.39 -0.75 -24.14
C VAL A 232 2.38 -2.23 -24.56
N GLY A 233 3.48 -2.93 -24.28
CA GLY A 233 3.68 -4.32 -24.69
C GLY A 233 3.77 -4.53 -26.20
N GLY A 234 3.99 -3.47 -26.99
CA GLY A 234 3.97 -3.50 -28.45
C GLY A 234 2.55 -3.42 -29.06
N GLN A 235 1.52 -3.23 -28.24
CA GLN A 235 0.13 -3.18 -28.69
C GLN A 235 -0.25 -1.78 -29.17
N VAL A 236 -0.41 -1.61 -30.49
CA VAL A 236 -0.84 -0.34 -31.09
C VAL A 236 -2.24 0.06 -30.56
N GLY A 237 -2.38 1.32 -30.15
CA GLY A 237 -3.62 1.86 -29.59
C GLY A 237 -3.81 1.59 -28.10
N PHE A 238 -2.84 0.95 -27.43
CA PHE A 238 -2.82 0.85 -25.98
C PHE A 238 -1.73 1.76 -25.39
N ASP A 239 -2.12 2.98 -25.03
CA ASP A 239 -1.24 3.95 -24.38
C ASP A 239 -1.64 4.08 -22.90
N PHE A 240 -0.69 3.88 -22.00
CA PHE A 240 -0.90 4.00 -20.56
C PHE A 240 0.39 4.32 -19.82
N ASP A 241 0.39 5.38 -19.02
CA ASP A 241 1.51 5.73 -18.13
C ASP A 241 1.03 5.86 -16.68
N ILE A 242 1.98 5.88 -15.73
CA ILE A 242 1.73 5.97 -14.29
C ILE A 242 2.53 7.13 -13.70
N GLU A 243 1.86 7.99 -12.95
CA GLU A 243 2.50 9.00 -12.12
C GLU A 243 2.37 8.66 -10.63
N ILE A 244 3.31 9.15 -9.83
CA ILE A 244 3.28 8.98 -8.37
C ILE A 244 2.96 10.33 -7.74
N HIS A 245 1.87 10.36 -6.96
CA HIS A 245 1.50 11.49 -6.14
C HIS A 245 1.82 11.20 -4.68
N LEU A 246 2.59 12.07 -4.02
CA LEU A 246 2.93 11.93 -2.61
C LEU A 246 1.87 12.63 -1.74
N GLY A 247 1.24 11.88 -0.85
CA GLY A 247 0.30 12.40 0.13
C GLY A 247 0.97 13.16 1.27
N ALA A 248 0.17 13.89 2.05
CA ALA A 248 0.64 14.81 3.09
C ALA A 248 0.25 14.39 4.52
N GLY A 249 0.08 13.08 4.77
CA GLY A 249 -0.06 12.53 6.14
C GLY A 249 -1.47 12.59 6.74
N ALA A 250 -2.52 12.38 5.94
CA ALA A 250 -3.91 12.40 6.40
C ALA A 250 -4.60 11.05 6.24
N TYR A 251 -4.89 10.36 7.36
CA TYR A 251 -5.57 9.04 7.37
C TYR A 251 -6.87 9.00 6.55
N VAL A 252 -7.64 10.10 6.55
CA VAL A 252 -8.91 10.20 5.81
C VAL A 252 -8.71 10.08 4.29
N CYS A 253 -7.52 10.41 3.76
CA CYS A 253 -7.21 10.27 2.35
C CYS A 253 -7.12 8.80 1.90
N GLY A 254 -7.18 7.83 2.81
CA GLY A 254 -7.39 6.43 2.47
C GLY A 254 -8.81 6.15 1.95
N GLU A 255 -9.78 7.03 2.22
CA GLU A 255 -11.13 6.96 1.66
C GLU A 255 -11.13 7.35 0.18
N GLU A 256 -11.82 6.57 -0.65
CA GLU A 256 -11.76 6.64 -2.11
C GLU A 256 -11.99 8.04 -2.69
N THR A 257 -12.96 8.81 -2.17
CA THR A 257 -13.28 10.14 -2.68
C THR A 257 -12.44 11.24 -2.05
N ALA A 258 -12.06 11.10 -0.78
CA ALA A 258 -11.11 12.02 -0.14
C ALA A 258 -9.73 11.96 -0.82
N LEU A 259 -9.30 10.76 -1.24
CA LEU A 259 -8.09 10.56 -2.03
C LEU A 259 -8.15 11.35 -3.34
N ILE A 260 -9.28 11.27 -4.05
CA ILE A 260 -9.49 12.00 -5.31
C ILE A 260 -9.46 13.52 -5.08
N GLU A 261 -10.11 14.02 -4.04
CA GLU A 261 -10.03 15.45 -3.69
C GLU A 261 -8.57 15.88 -3.42
N SER A 262 -7.79 15.06 -2.72
CA SER A 262 -6.37 15.33 -2.49
C SER A 262 -5.56 15.36 -3.79
N LEU A 263 -5.81 14.43 -4.72
CA LEU A 263 -5.16 14.40 -6.04
C LEU A 263 -5.50 15.65 -6.88
N GLU A 264 -6.68 16.22 -6.69
CA GLU A 264 -7.11 17.46 -7.34
C GLU A 264 -6.59 18.73 -6.63
N GLY A 265 -5.70 18.58 -5.64
CA GLY A 265 -5.13 19.70 -4.89
C GLY A 265 -6.10 20.33 -3.88
N LYS A 266 -7.21 19.66 -3.57
CA LYS A 266 -8.20 20.10 -2.59
C LYS A 266 -7.95 19.43 -1.24
N ARG A 267 -8.68 19.89 -0.21
CA ARG A 267 -8.67 19.22 1.09
C ARG A 267 -9.30 17.83 0.94
N GLY A 268 -8.69 16.81 1.53
CA GLY A 268 -9.18 15.42 1.52
C GLY A 268 -10.45 15.21 2.34
N VAL A 269 -11.56 15.78 1.87
CA VAL A 269 -12.89 15.62 2.47
C VAL A 269 -13.69 14.67 1.59
N PRO A 270 -14.29 13.59 2.13
CA PRO A 270 -15.10 12.68 1.33
C PRO A 270 -16.22 13.41 0.59
N ARG A 271 -16.44 13.04 -0.68
CA ARG A 271 -17.53 13.58 -1.50
C ARG A 271 -18.87 12.99 -1.07
N ILE A 272 -19.93 13.79 -1.20
CA ILE A 272 -21.30 13.27 -1.13
C ILE A 272 -21.55 12.43 -2.39
N ARG A 273 -21.99 11.18 -2.19
CA ARG A 273 -22.31 10.24 -3.27
C ARG A 273 -23.83 10.00 -3.29
N PRO A 274 -24.46 9.82 -4.46
CA PRO A 274 -23.91 9.90 -5.83
C PRO A 274 -23.59 11.35 -6.29
N PRO A 275 -22.76 11.54 -7.34
CA PRO A 275 -22.18 10.52 -8.23
C PRO A 275 -21.01 9.73 -7.62
N PHE A 276 -20.80 8.49 -8.08
CA PHE A 276 -19.71 7.64 -7.63
C PHE A 276 -18.45 7.84 -8.49
N PRO A 277 -17.23 7.58 -7.98
CA PRO A 277 -15.98 7.75 -8.73
C PRO A 277 -15.92 7.01 -10.07
N VAL A 278 -16.56 5.85 -10.16
CA VAL A 278 -16.62 5.06 -11.40
C VAL A 278 -17.35 5.77 -12.54
N THR A 279 -18.14 6.81 -12.24
CA THR A 279 -18.73 7.70 -13.26
C THR A 279 -18.12 9.10 -13.21
N HIS A 280 -17.93 9.68 -12.03
CA HIS A 280 -17.39 11.03 -11.83
C HIS A 280 -16.33 11.02 -10.71
N GLY A 281 -15.12 10.61 -11.06
CA GLY A 281 -13.98 10.52 -10.17
C GLY A 281 -13.02 11.68 -10.35
N TYR A 282 -11.75 11.35 -10.65
CA TYR A 282 -10.69 12.32 -10.84
C TYR A 282 -10.97 13.21 -12.04
N LEU A 283 -10.95 14.53 -11.82
CA LEU A 283 -11.28 15.55 -12.82
C LEU A 283 -12.66 15.33 -13.46
N GLY A 284 -13.59 14.77 -12.69
CA GLY A 284 -14.95 14.46 -13.15
C GLY A 284 -15.05 13.28 -14.12
N GLN A 285 -13.96 12.56 -14.39
CA GLN A 285 -13.95 11.44 -15.33
C GLN A 285 -14.16 10.07 -14.65
N PRO A 286 -14.60 9.03 -15.39
CA PRO A 286 -14.68 7.67 -14.87
C PRO A 286 -13.33 7.19 -14.32
N THR A 287 -13.31 6.85 -13.04
CA THR A 287 -12.09 6.51 -12.33
C THR A 287 -12.29 5.27 -11.48
N VAL A 288 -11.37 4.31 -11.58
CA VAL A 288 -11.31 3.18 -10.65
C VAL A 288 -10.25 3.42 -9.60
N VAL A 289 -10.61 3.34 -8.33
CA VAL A 289 -9.64 3.32 -7.23
C VAL A 289 -9.55 1.90 -6.68
N ASN A 290 -8.35 1.34 -6.70
CA ASN A 290 -8.06 0.01 -6.19
C ASN A 290 -6.86 0.06 -5.22
N ASN A 291 -6.91 -0.75 -4.17
CA ASN A 291 -5.80 -0.93 -3.25
C ASN A 291 -4.63 -1.66 -3.94
N VAL A 292 -3.39 -1.39 -3.49
CA VAL A 292 -2.15 -2.03 -3.95
C VAL A 292 -2.30 -3.56 -4.09
N GLU A 293 -2.73 -4.25 -3.03
CA GLU A 293 -2.88 -5.71 -3.07
C GLU A 293 -3.95 -6.17 -4.09
N THR A 294 -5.02 -5.41 -4.30
CA THR A 294 -6.04 -5.72 -5.32
C THR A 294 -5.44 -5.71 -6.73
N LEU A 295 -4.56 -4.74 -7.01
CA LEU A 295 -3.91 -4.64 -8.31
C LEU A 295 -2.91 -5.78 -8.51
N CYS A 296 -2.15 -6.17 -7.48
CA CYS A 296 -1.34 -7.40 -7.54
C CYS A 296 -2.18 -8.63 -7.88
N LYS A 297 -3.35 -8.80 -7.24
CA LYS A 297 -4.25 -9.92 -7.56
C LYS A 297 -4.75 -9.87 -9.01
N ALA A 298 -5.03 -8.68 -9.55
CA ALA A 298 -5.43 -8.52 -10.94
C ALA A 298 -4.34 -8.98 -11.93
N ALA A 299 -3.07 -8.65 -11.66
CA ALA A 299 -1.95 -9.16 -12.44
C ALA A 299 -1.84 -10.69 -12.38
N MET A 300 -1.99 -11.28 -11.19
CA MET A 300 -2.01 -12.74 -11.02
C MET A 300 -3.15 -13.40 -11.82
N ILE A 301 -4.35 -12.80 -11.81
CA ILE A 301 -5.52 -13.29 -12.58
C ILE A 301 -5.27 -13.16 -14.09
N ALA A 302 -4.62 -12.09 -14.55
CA ALA A 302 -4.25 -11.96 -15.95
C ALA A 302 -3.33 -13.09 -16.40
N GLN A 303 -2.35 -13.48 -15.57
CA GLN A 303 -1.42 -14.55 -15.91
C GLN A 303 -2.01 -15.96 -15.76
N LYS A 304 -2.75 -16.24 -14.68
CA LYS A 304 -3.18 -17.60 -14.30
C LYS A 304 -4.65 -17.89 -14.57
N GLY A 305 -5.46 -16.87 -14.84
CA GLY A 305 -6.90 -16.99 -15.04
C GLY A 305 -7.72 -16.85 -13.75
N GLY A 306 -8.97 -16.46 -13.91
CA GLY A 306 -9.95 -16.26 -12.85
C GLY A 306 -10.37 -17.56 -12.19
N ALA A 307 -10.50 -18.66 -12.94
CA ALA A 307 -10.81 -19.98 -12.38
C ALA A 307 -9.74 -20.45 -11.39
N TRP A 308 -8.45 -20.26 -11.74
CA TRP A 308 -7.34 -20.56 -10.84
C TRP A 308 -7.43 -19.73 -9.56
N PHE A 309 -7.69 -18.43 -9.67
CA PHE A 309 -7.81 -17.55 -8.50
C PHE A 309 -9.01 -17.92 -7.62
N ALA A 310 -10.16 -18.25 -8.24
CA ALA A 310 -11.37 -18.68 -7.55
C ALA A 310 -11.22 -20.04 -6.85
N GLY A 311 -10.29 -20.88 -7.32
CA GLY A 311 -9.92 -22.14 -6.66
C GLY A 311 -9.14 -21.96 -5.36
N LEU A 312 -8.64 -20.75 -5.08
CA LEU A 312 -7.99 -20.41 -3.82
C LEU A 312 -9.00 -19.80 -2.83
N GLY A 313 -8.81 -20.05 -1.53
CA GLY A 313 -9.65 -19.47 -0.48
C GLY A 313 -10.99 -20.21 -0.30
N THR A 314 -12.05 -19.46 0.01
CA THR A 314 -13.41 -20.00 0.18
C THR A 314 -14.30 -19.63 -1.00
N LYS A 315 -15.49 -20.27 -1.09
CA LYS A 315 -16.49 -19.95 -2.12
C LYS A 315 -16.91 -18.48 -2.12
N GLN A 316 -17.01 -17.86 -0.94
CA GLN A 316 -17.48 -16.47 -0.77
C GLN A 316 -16.33 -15.46 -0.82
N SER A 317 -15.13 -15.86 -0.39
CA SER A 317 -13.93 -15.03 -0.37
C SER A 317 -12.81 -15.78 -1.06
N THR A 318 -12.66 -15.54 -2.36
CA THR A 318 -11.67 -16.22 -3.19
C THR A 318 -10.29 -15.60 -3.05
N GLY A 319 -9.26 -16.34 -3.44
CA GLY A 319 -7.87 -15.90 -3.43
C GLY A 319 -7.19 -16.04 -2.08
N THR A 320 -5.95 -15.53 -2.04
CA THR A 320 -5.19 -15.33 -0.81
C THR A 320 -5.30 -13.90 -0.31
N LYS A 321 -4.98 -13.70 0.98
CA LYS A 321 -4.91 -12.42 1.68
C LYS A 321 -3.57 -12.28 2.37
N LEU A 322 -2.98 -11.09 2.26
CA LEU A 322 -1.84 -10.70 3.08
C LEU A 322 -2.31 -10.13 4.41
N LEU A 323 -1.77 -10.67 5.50
CA LEU A 323 -2.01 -10.23 6.87
C LEU A 323 -0.75 -9.55 7.41
N SER A 324 -0.92 -8.34 7.93
CA SER A 324 0.08 -7.59 8.69
C SER A 324 -0.04 -7.97 10.16
N ILE A 325 0.90 -8.78 10.66
CA ILE A 325 0.89 -9.27 12.04
C ILE A 325 1.93 -8.53 12.87
N SER A 326 1.50 -7.91 13.96
CA SER A 326 2.33 -7.15 14.90
C SER A 326 1.72 -7.14 16.30
N GLY A 327 2.39 -6.52 17.28
CA GLY A 327 1.98 -6.53 18.69
C GLY A 327 2.79 -7.52 19.50
N ASP A 328 2.18 -8.09 20.53
CA ASP A 328 2.81 -9.09 21.42
C ASP A 328 2.85 -10.46 20.75
N VAL A 329 3.73 -10.60 19.76
CA VAL A 329 3.91 -11.80 18.95
C VAL A 329 5.41 -12.12 18.81
N GLU A 330 5.78 -13.40 18.73
CA GLU A 330 7.19 -13.79 18.56
C GLU A 330 7.74 -13.45 17.17
N LYS A 331 6.88 -13.54 16.15
CA LYS A 331 7.27 -13.41 14.74
C LYS A 331 6.42 -12.36 14.02
N PRO A 332 6.62 -11.06 14.29
CA PRO A 332 5.91 -10.01 13.56
C PRO A 332 6.32 -10.00 12.08
N GLY A 333 5.40 -9.61 11.21
CA GLY A 333 5.64 -9.52 9.77
C GLY A 333 4.44 -9.84 8.89
N ILE A 334 4.72 -10.17 7.62
CA ILE A 334 3.70 -10.50 6.61
C ILE A 334 3.47 -12.00 6.54
N TYR A 335 2.19 -12.38 6.64
CA TYR A 335 1.73 -13.74 6.43
C TYR A 335 0.70 -13.76 5.32
N GLU A 336 0.96 -14.53 4.27
CA GLU A 336 -0.04 -14.83 3.25
C GLU A 336 -0.84 -16.07 3.65
N TYR A 337 -2.17 -16.04 3.49
CA TYR A 337 -3.03 -17.23 3.64
C TYR A 337 -4.11 -17.25 2.55
N PRO A 338 -4.59 -18.44 2.12
CA PRO A 338 -5.90 -18.53 1.49
C PRO A 338 -6.98 -18.03 2.47
N PHE A 339 -8.00 -17.35 1.94
CA PHE A 339 -9.16 -17.00 2.76
C PHE A 339 -9.78 -18.24 3.40
N GLY A 340 -10.26 -18.11 4.64
CA GLY A 340 -10.81 -19.22 5.42
C GLY A 340 -9.89 -19.75 6.52
N VAL A 341 -8.64 -19.27 6.60
CA VAL A 341 -7.78 -19.51 7.76
C VAL A 341 -8.45 -19.00 9.04
N SER A 342 -8.36 -19.77 10.13
CA SER A 342 -8.89 -19.36 11.43
C SER A 342 -7.94 -18.38 12.13
N VAL A 343 -8.50 -17.48 12.95
CA VAL A 343 -7.71 -16.57 13.79
C VAL A 343 -6.78 -17.37 14.72
N ALA A 344 -7.27 -18.48 15.28
CA ALA A 344 -6.47 -19.37 16.12
C ALA A 344 -5.23 -19.92 15.41
N GLN A 345 -5.34 -20.32 14.13
CA GLN A 345 -4.19 -20.76 13.35
C GLN A 345 -3.19 -19.62 13.16
N VAL A 346 -3.67 -18.42 12.83
CA VAL A 346 -2.80 -17.24 12.65
C VAL A 346 -2.05 -16.89 13.94
N LEU A 347 -2.73 -16.92 15.10
CA LEU A 347 -2.12 -16.68 16.41
C LEU A 347 -1.05 -17.73 16.73
N ASN A 348 -1.32 -19.02 16.46
CA ASN A 348 -0.33 -20.07 16.66
C ASN A 348 0.91 -19.88 15.76
N ASP A 349 0.69 -19.57 14.47
CA ASP A 349 1.78 -19.42 13.50
C ASP A 349 2.71 -18.24 13.83
N CYS A 350 2.18 -17.16 14.41
CA CYS A 350 2.97 -15.99 14.81
C CYS A 350 3.54 -16.07 16.24
N GLY A 351 3.29 -17.16 16.97
CA GLY A 351 3.79 -17.37 18.33
C GLY A 351 3.00 -16.62 19.41
N ALA A 352 1.70 -16.39 19.19
CA ALA A 352 0.81 -15.65 20.07
C ALA A 352 -0.38 -16.51 20.55
N GLY A 353 -0.17 -17.81 20.77
CA GLY A 353 -1.23 -18.76 21.14
C GLY A 353 -1.91 -18.49 22.48
N ASN A 354 -1.33 -17.62 23.33
CA ASN A 354 -1.88 -17.17 24.62
C ASN A 354 -2.39 -15.72 24.59
N ALA A 355 -2.58 -15.14 23.40
CA ALA A 355 -3.10 -13.78 23.26
C ALA A 355 -4.45 -13.63 23.96
N GLN A 356 -4.63 -12.58 24.76
CA GLN A 356 -5.89 -12.31 25.46
C GLN A 356 -6.95 -11.69 24.54
N ALA A 357 -6.48 -10.86 23.61
CA ALA A 357 -7.31 -10.18 22.62
C ALA A 357 -6.51 -9.94 21.33
N VAL A 358 -7.22 -9.84 20.21
CA VAL A 358 -6.65 -9.52 18.90
C VAL A 358 -7.49 -8.46 18.20
N GLN A 359 -6.85 -7.37 17.77
CA GLN A 359 -7.49 -6.35 16.93
C GLN A 359 -7.40 -6.77 15.46
N VAL A 360 -8.52 -7.15 14.86
CA VAL A 360 -8.61 -7.56 13.46
C VAL A 360 -8.99 -6.37 12.59
N SER A 361 -8.30 -6.19 11.45
CA SER A 361 -8.55 -5.14 10.46
C SER A 361 -8.30 -3.71 10.95
N GLY A 362 -7.30 -3.53 11.83
CA GLY A 362 -6.89 -2.22 12.34
C GLY A 362 -7.90 -1.60 13.31
N ALA A 363 -7.75 -0.29 13.57
CA ALA A 363 -8.59 0.48 14.48
C ALA A 363 -10.05 0.57 14.03
N SER A 364 -10.32 0.50 12.72
CA SER A 364 -11.69 0.49 12.18
C SER A 364 -12.41 -0.86 12.29
N GLY A 365 -11.68 -1.91 12.68
CA GLY A 365 -12.19 -3.28 12.71
C GLY A 365 -12.76 -3.69 14.07
N VAL A 366 -12.52 -4.95 14.44
CA VAL A 366 -13.12 -5.57 15.64
C VAL A 366 -12.02 -6.14 16.53
N CYS A 367 -12.13 -5.90 17.83
CA CYS A 367 -11.33 -6.56 18.85
C CYS A 367 -12.03 -7.87 19.23
N LEU A 368 -11.33 -8.99 19.08
CA LEU A 368 -11.82 -10.32 19.47
C LEU A 368 -11.11 -10.77 20.73
N ALA A 369 -11.85 -11.31 21.68
CA ALA A 369 -11.30 -11.99 22.85
C ALA A 369 -11.30 -13.51 22.67
N THR A 370 -10.51 -14.24 23.46
CA THR A 370 -10.37 -15.71 23.35
C THR A 370 -11.66 -16.53 23.55
N HIS A 371 -12.74 -15.92 24.04
CA HIS A 371 -14.02 -16.58 24.30
C HIS A 371 -15.08 -16.31 23.22
N GLU A 372 -14.76 -15.46 22.24
CA GLU A 372 -15.55 -15.18 21.04
C GLU A 372 -15.09 -16.04 19.88
#